data_AF-A0A1W5YNI3-F1
#
_entry.id   AF-A0A1W5YNI3-F1
#
_cell.length_a   1.000
_cell.length_b   1.000
_cell.length_c   1.000
_cell.angle_alpha   90.00
_cell.angle_beta   90.00
_cell.angle_gamma   90.00
#
_symmetry.space_group_name_H-M   'P 1'
#
loop_
_entity.id
_entity.type
_entity.pdbx_description
1 polymer ?
#
loop_
_entity_poly.entity_id
_entity_poly.type
_entity_poly.pdbx_seq_one_letter_code
_entity_poly.pdbx_strand_id
1 'polypeptide(L)' 'VTSIELDSHLFNLSSEKLKLNTRVTLIHQDILQFQFPNKQRYKIAGSIPYHLSTPIINKVVFESHASD' A
#
# COMPACT_ATOMS: atom_id res chain seq x y z
N VAL A 1 2.61 -0.66 10.26
CA VAL A 1 2.08 -1.19 8.98
C VAL A 1 1.47 -0.03 8.23
N THR A 2 1.73 0.09 6.93
CA THR A 2 1.13 1.12 6.09
C THR A 2 0.26 0.45 5.04
N SER A 3 -1.00 0.85 4.94
CA SER A 3 -1.93 0.38 3.91
C SER A 3 -2.19 1.51 2.92
N ILE A 4 -2.12 1.19 1.64
CA ILE A 4 -2.41 2.09 0.53
C ILE A 4 -3.69 1.56 -0.12
N GLU A 5 -4.73 2.37 -0.12
CA GLU A 5 -6.05 2.01 -0.63
C GLU A 5 -6.51 3.08 -1.62
N LEU A 6 -7.05 2.65 -2.76
CA LEU A 6 -7.56 3.55 -3.80
C LEU A 6 -9.05 3.84 -3.59
N ASP A 7 -9.81 2.85 -3.13
CA ASP A 7 -11.25 2.98 -2.92
C ASP A 7 -11.55 3.80 -1.65
N SER A 8 -12.25 4.91 -1.81
CA SER A 8 -12.56 5.83 -0.71
C SER A 8 -13.51 5.21 0.32
N HIS A 9 -14.41 4.32 -0.09
CA HIS A 9 -15.32 3.65 0.83
C HIS A 9 -14.58 2.65 1.71
N LEU A 10 -13.70 1.82 1.12
CA LEU A 10 -12.86 0.88 1.86
C LEU A 10 -11.85 1.59 2.77
N PHE A 11 -11.28 2.70 2.30
CA PHE A 11 -10.41 3.54 3.11
C PHE A 11 -11.13 4.08 4.35
N ASN A 12 -12.35 4.61 4.19
CA ASN A 12 -13.14 5.14 5.30
C ASN A 12 -13.56 4.04 6.28
N LEU A 13 -13.98 2.87 5.78
CA LEU A 13 -14.32 1.72 6.60
C LEU A 13 -13.11 1.26 7.44
N SER A 14 -11.94 1.18 6.81
CA SER A 14 -10.69 0.80 7.48
C SER A 14 -10.25 1.86 8.49
N SER A 15 -10.44 3.14 8.18
CA SER A 15 -10.11 4.26 9.06
C SER A 15 -10.92 4.24 10.34
N GLU A 16 -12.23 4.00 10.25
CA GLU A 16 -13.06 3.86 11.46
C GLU A 16 -12.72 2.58 12.24
N LYS A 17 -12.52 1.45 11.54
CA LYS A 17 -12.17 0.17 12.20
C LYS A 17 -10.82 0.22 12.93
N LEU A 18 -9.86 0.98 12.41
CA LEU A 18 -8.47 1.03 12.91
C LEU A 18 -8.14 2.33 13.64
N LYS A 19 -9.14 3.18 13.92
CA LYS A 19 -8.99 4.52 14.50
C LYS A 19 -8.14 4.59 15.76
N LEU A 20 -8.20 3.57 16.61
CA LEU A 20 -7.45 3.49 17.87
C LEU A 20 -6.09 2.80 17.73
N ASN A 21 -5.75 2.27 16.55
CA ASN A 21 -4.52 1.52 16.31
C ASN A 21 -3.42 2.43 15.75
N THR A 22 -2.59 2.98 16.63
CA THR A 22 -1.47 3.88 16.27
C THR A 22 -0.34 3.20 15.49
N ARG A 23 -0.34 1.85 15.38
CA ARG A 23 0.67 1.10 14.62
C ARG A 23 0.31 0.94 13.14
N VAL A 24 -0.86 1.42 12.73
CA VAL A 24 -1.32 1.37 11.35
C VAL A 24 -1.48 2.77 10.79
N THR A 25 -0.87 3.01 9.63
CA THR A 25 -1.08 4.23 8.84
C THR A 25 -1.87 3.86 7.60
N LEU A 26 -2.95 4.57 7.34
CA LEU A 26 -3.76 4.40 6.12
C LEU A 26 -3.48 5.58 5.18
N ILE A 27 -3.28 5.30 3.90
CA ILE A 27 -3.05 6.29 2.85
C ILE A 27 -4.08 6.05 1.74
N HIS A 28 -4.89 7.08 1.44
CA HIS A 28 -5.84 7.04 0.33
C HIS A 28 -5.15 7.49 -0.96
N GLN A 29 -4.59 6.56 -1.73
CA GLN A 29 -3.80 6.86 -2.94
C GLN A 29 -3.75 5.65 -3.89
N ASP A 30 -3.54 5.93 -5.19
CA ASP A 30 -3.17 4.91 -6.17
C ASP A 30 -1.73 4.41 -5.94
N ILE A 31 -1.56 3.09 -5.78
CA ILE A 31 -0.26 2.43 -5.63
C ILE A 31 0.68 2.67 -6.83
N LEU A 32 0.13 2.85 -8.04
CA LEU A 32 0.95 3.11 -9.22
C LEU A 32 1.58 4.51 -9.20
N GLN A 33 0.98 5.44 -8.45
CA GLN A 33 1.49 6.80 -8.24
C GLN A 33 2.21 6.96 -6.89
N PHE A 34 2.13 5.97 -6.02
CA PHE A 34 2.78 5.99 -4.71
C PHE A 34 4.30 6.03 -4.84
N GLN A 35 4.92 6.88 -4.02
CA GLN A 35 6.38 6.99 -3.91
C GLN A 35 6.87 6.15 -2.73
N PHE A 36 7.62 5.10 -3.02
CA PHE A 36 8.16 4.24 -1.97
C PHE A 36 9.27 4.95 -1.18
N PRO A 37 9.41 4.64 0.13
CA PRO A 37 10.51 5.15 0.91
C PRO A 37 11.84 4.51 0.48
N ASN A 38 12.91 5.32 0.41
CA ASN A 38 14.22 4.88 -0.10
C ASN A 38 15.25 4.56 0.98
N LYS A 39 14.98 4.92 2.25
CA LYS A 39 15.98 4.90 3.34
C LYS A 39 15.70 3.86 4.43
N GLN A 40 14.70 3.01 4.25
CA GLN A 40 14.27 2.05 5.27
C GLN A 40 14.01 0.68 4.65
N ARG A 41 14.32 -0.39 5.37
CA ARG A 41 13.90 -1.75 5.00
C ARG A 41 12.43 -1.95 5.35
N TYR A 42 11.66 -2.44 4.40
CA TYR A 42 10.26 -2.80 4.56
C TYR A 42 9.94 -4.02 3.69
N LYS A 43 8.80 -4.64 3.98
CA LYS A 43 8.22 -5.71 3.18
C LYS A 43 6.87 -5.24 2.64
N ILE A 44 6.49 -5.74 1.46
CA ILE A 44 5.21 -5.45 0.83
C ILE A 44 4.37 -6.72 0.83
N ALA A 45 3.09 -6.58 1.20
CA ALA A 45 2.09 -7.64 1.11
C ALA A 45 0.79 -7.02 0.60
N GLY A 46 0.07 -7.73 -0.27
CA GLY A 46 -1.20 -7.24 -0.81
C GLY A 46 -2.00 -8.32 -1.51
N SER A 47 -3.32 -8.27 -1.37
CA SER A 47 -4.25 -9.00 -2.24
C SER A 47 -4.56 -8.09 -3.44
N ILE A 48 -3.92 -8.36 -4.57
CA ILE A 48 -3.99 -7.49 -5.75
C ILE A 48 -5.04 -7.99 -6.75
N PRO A 49 -5.82 -7.09 -7.38
CA PRO A 49 -6.73 -7.46 -8.45
C PRO A 49 -5.98 -8.09 -9.62
N TYR A 50 -6.51 -9.19 -10.18
CA TYR A 50 -5.84 -9.93 -11.26
C TYR A 50 -5.46 -9.04 -12.47
N HIS A 51 -6.38 -8.19 -12.90
CA HIS A 51 -6.19 -7.31 -14.06
C HIS A 51 -5.15 -6.19 -13.85
N LEU A 52 -4.77 -5.90 -12.60
CA LEU A 52 -3.72 -4.93 -12.25
C LEU A 52 -2.46 -5.60 -11.72
N SER A 53 -2.39 -6.93 -11.73
CA SER A 53 -1.28 -7.68 -11.14
C SER A 53 0.06 -7.30 -11.77
N THR A 54 0.18 -7.36 -13.09
CA THR A 54 1.40 -7.00 -13.83
C THR A 54 1.88 -5.57 -13.56
N PRO A 55 1.06 -4.50 -13.74
CA PRO A 55 1.54 -3.15 -13.48
C PRO A 55 1.91 -2.92 -12.00
N ILE A 56 1.17 -3.51 -11.05
CA ILE A 56 1.49 -3.38 -9.62
C ILE A 56 2.80 -4.10 -9.28
N ILE A 57 2.99 -5.32 -9.77
CA ILE A 57 4.22 -6.08 -9.53
C ILE A 57 5.41 -5.33 -10.15
N ASN A 58 5.29 -4.83 -11.39
CA ASN A 58 6.36 -4.04 -12.01
C ASN A 58 6.69 -2.80 -11.19
N LYS A 59 5.68 -2.03 -10.76
CA LYS A 59 5.84 -0.87 -9.89
C LYS A 59 6.60 -1.23 -8.60
N VAL A 60 6.19 -2.30 -7.94
CA VAL A 60 6.82 -2.74 -6.69
C VAL A 60 8.24 -3.25 -6.91
N VAL A 61 8.47 -4.10 -7.91
CA VAL A 61 9.78 -4.72 -8.15
C VAL A 61 10.82 -3.70 -8.62
N PHE A 62 10.43 -2.77 -9.49
CA PHE A 62 11.39 -1.84 -10.10
C PHE A 62 11.51 -0.49 -9.38
N GLU A 63 10.47 -0.04 -8.68
CA GLU A 63 10.48 1.27 -8.02
C GLU A 63 10.49 1.20 -6.49
N SER A 64 10.27 0.02 -5.91
CA SER A 64 10.45 -0.16 -4.46
C SER A 64 11.82 -0.73 -4.13
N HIS A 65 12.35 -0.33 -2.98
CA HIS A 65 13.55 -0.91 -2.35
C HIS A 65 13.17 -1.87 -1.22
N ALA A 66 12.06 -2.59 -1.38
CA ALA A 66 11.61 -3.59 -0.42
C ALA A 66 12.66 -4.70 -0.28
N SER A 67 12.80 -5.20 0.94
CA SER A 67 13.71 -6.32 1.23
C SER A 67 13.00 -7.65 1.08
N ASP A 68 13.74 -8.67 0.64
CA ASP A 68 13.28 -10.07 0.65
C ASP A 68 12.80 -10.52 2.06
#